data_AF-A0A923XY63-F1
#
_entry.id   AF-A0A923XY63-F1
#
_cell.length_a   1.000
_cell.length_b   1.000
_cell.length_c   1.000
_cell.angle_alpha   90.00
_cell.angle_beta   90.00
_cell.angle_gamma   90.00
#
_symmetry.space_group_name_H-M   'P 1'
#
loop_
_entity.id
_entity.type
_entity.pdbx_description
1 polymer ?
#
loop_
_entity_poly.entity_id
_entity_poly.type
_entity_poly.pdbx_seq_one_letter_code
_entity_poly.pdbx_strand_id
1 'polypeptide(L)'
;GLPLTINAVMHRQNLHQLPQIIDLAVSLDADRLEVANVQYYGWALKNRQALIPTFAQVEETNRIVAEAQDRLAGVLDIDYVVPDYYAQRPKQCMGGWGRQFFNISPAGKVLPCHAAESITGMEFDSVRGNKSIRWIWDNSEAFNAYRGTGWMPEPCKSCEFKEVDFGGCRCQAHALTGSAGNTDPACAKSPLHAQIFSQAATEADNAKDRFLYRNFSGGNWELEPVG
;
A
#
# COMPACT_ATOMS: atom_id res chain seq x y z
N GLY A 1 -2.16 12.57 -28.18
CA GLY A 1 -2.45 11.13 -28.25
C GLY A 1 -3.47 10.79 -27.17
N LEU A 2 -3.57 9.51 -26.79
CA LEU A 2 -4.17 9.15 -25.50
C LEU A 2 -3.16 9.51 -24.39
N PRO A 3 -3.61 10.00 -23.22
CA PRO A 3 -2.69 10.28 -22.14
C PRO A 3 -2.09 8.98 -21.60
N LEU A 4 -0.77 8.93 -21.46
CA LEU A 4 -0.03 7.74 -21.01
C LEU A 4 0.47 7.96 -19.58
N THR A 5 0.11 7.03 -18.68
CA THR A 5 0.68 6.92 -17.35
C THR A 5 1.50 5.65 -17.23
N ILE A 6 2.75 5.77 -16.78
CA ILE A 6 3.59 4.63 -16.39
C ILE A 6 3.47 4.45 -14.89
N ASN A 7 3.15 3.24 -14.43
CA ASN A 7 3.21 2.88 -13.02
C ASN A 7 4.42 1.98 -12.76
N ALA A 8 5.29 2.42 -11.87
CA ALA A 8 6.52 1.72 -11.48
C ALA A 8 6.45 1.33 -10.01
N VAL A 9 6.38 0.02 -9.74
CA VAL A 9 6.43 -0.53 -8.39
C VAL A 9 7.89 -0.63 -7.94
N MET A 10 8.23 0.11 -6.89
CA MET A 10 9.58 0.26 -6.39
C MET A 10 9.81 -0.48 -5.07
N HIS A 11 10.97 -1.12 -4.95
CA HIS A 11 11.42 -1.88 -3.78
C HIS A 11 12.95 -1.90 -3.72
N ARG A 12 13.51 -2.41 -2.61
CA ARG A 12 14.95 -2.48 -2.34
C ARG A 12 15.81 -2.84 -3.55
N GLN A 13 15.41 -3.85 -4.33
CA GLN A 13 16.23 -4.39 -5.40
C GLN A 13 16.17 -3.59 -6.71
N ASN A 14 15.19 -2.69 -6.91
CA ASN A 14 15.06 -1.92 -8.15
C ASN A 14 15.10 -0.39 -7.98
N LEU A 15 15.17 0.14 -6.74
CA LEU A 15 15.22 1.59 -6.51
C LEU A 15 16.38 2.28 -7.25
N HIS A 16 17.52 1.61 -7.38
CA HIS A 16 18.68 2.12 -8.12
C HIS A 16 18.44 2.29 -9.64
N GLN A 17 17.36 1.70 -10.18
CA GLN A 17 16.97 1.81 -11.58
C GLN A 17 16.00 2.97 -11.84
N LEU A 18 15.59 3.71 -10.80
CA LEU A 18 14.64 4.81 -10.93
C LEU A 18 15.04 5.86 -11.99
N PRO A 19 16.31 6.29 -12.11
CA PRO A 19 16.71 7.23 -13.15
C PRO A 19 16.38 6.72 -14.57
N GLN A 20 16.65 5.44 -14.84
CA GLN A 20 16.37 4.83 -16.15
C GLN A 20 14.86 4.69 -16.40
N ILE A 21 14.06 4.48 -15.36
CA ILE A 21 12.59 4.43 -15.47
C ILE A 21 12.04 5.83 -15.80
N ILE A 22 12.59 6.88 -15.20
CA ILE A 22 12.23 8.27 -15.53
C ILE A 22 12.58 8.58 -16.98
N ASP A 23 13.79 8.22 -17.42
CA ASP A 23 14.23 8.42 -18.80
C ASP A 23 13.33 7.66 -19.79
N LEU A 24 12.93 6.43 -19.45
CA LEU A 24 11.98 5.66 -20.23
C LEU A 24 10.61 6.37 -20.32
N ALA A 25 10.09 6.90 -19.22
CA ALA A 25 8.82 7.63 -19.22
C ALA A 25 8.83 8.85 -20.14
N VAL A 26 9.92 9.61 -20.11
CA VAL A 26 10.13 10.75 -21.03
C VAL A 26 10.24 10.26 -22.48
N SER A 27 10.98 9.17 -22.73
CA SER A 27 11.17 8.64 -24.09
C SER A 27 9.87 8.14 -24.74
N LEU A 28 8.91 7.72 -23.91
CA LEU A 28 7.59 7.24 -24.34
C LEU A 28 6.56 8.37 -24.47
N ASP A 29 6.96 9.63 -24.24
CA ASP A 29 6.06 10.80 -24.23
C ASP A 29 4.90 10.59 -23.23
N ALA A 30 5.22 10.02 -22.06
CA ALA A 30 4.23 9.80 -21.00
C ALA A 30 3.88 11.12 -20.30
N ASP A 31 2.60 11.33 -20.03
CA ASP A 31 2.13 12.50 -19.26
C ASP A 31 2.43 12.34 -17.77
N ARG A 32 2.43 11.10 -17.26
CA ARG A 32 2.60 10.81 -15.83
C ARG A 32 3.46 9.57 -15.56
N LEU A 33 4.29 9.65 -14.52
CA LEU A 33 4.98 8.52 -13.91
C LEU A 33 4.56 8.39 -12.44
N GLU A 34 4.01 7.25 -12.07
CA GLU A 34 3.72 6.89 -10.69
C GLU A 34 4.88 6.04 -10.14
N VAL A 35 5.64 6.62 -9.20
CA VAL A 35 6.72 5.93 -8.47
C VAL A 35 6.13 5.43 -7.16
N ALA A 36 5.68 4.17 -7.15
CA ALA A 36 4.92 3.61 -6.04
C ALA A 36 5.76 2.59 -5.27
N ASN A 37 6.06 2.85 -3.99
CA ASN A 37 6.68 1.81 -3.17
C ASN A 37 5.73 0.62 -2.95
N VAL A 38 6.31 -0.57 -2.87
CA VAL A 38 5.57 -1.80 -2.58
C VAL A 38 4.74 -1.62 -1.32
N GLN A 39 3.43 -1.90 -1.43
CA GLN A 39 2.56 -2.05 -0.28
C GLN A 39 2.71 -3.46 0.28
N TYR A 40 3.03 -3.55 1.57
CA TYR A 40 3.41 -4.83 2.18
C TYR A 40 2.22 -5.67 2.64
N TYR A 41 0.99 -5.17 2.60
CA TYR A 41 -0.18 -6.02 2.90
C TYR A 41 -0.46 -6.97 1.72
N GLY A 42 -0.72 -8.25 2.02
CA GLY A 42 -0.90 -9.30 1.01
C GLY A 42 0.38 -10.10 0.72
N TRP A 43 0.70 -10.35 -0.56
CA TRP A 43 1.81 -11.22 -0.96
C TRP A 43 3.19 -10.63 -0.71
N ALA A 44 3.34 -9.31 -0.79
CA ALA A 44 4.58 -8.64 -0.47
C ALA A 44 4.99 -8.83 1.01
N LEU A 45 4.04 -9.08 1.92
CA LEU A 45 4.34 -9.35 3.33
C LEU A 45 5.26 -10.57 3.49
N LYS A 46 4.98 -11.63 2.73
CA LYS A 46 5.77 -12.86 2.76
C LYS A 46 7.20 -12.65 2.26
N ASN A 47 7.41 -11.63 1.43
CA ASN A 47 8.68 -11.25 0.83
C ASN A 47 9.25 -9.97 1.45
N ARG A 48 8.75 -9.51 2.60
CA ARG A 48 9.11 -8.21 3.17
C ARG A 48 10.62 -8.06 3.34
N GLN A 49 11.31 -9.08 3.85
CA GLN A 49 12.77 -9.09 3.99
C GLN A 49 13.52 -8.83 2.68
N ALA A 50 13.03 -9.34 1.55
CA ALA A 50 13.64 -9.16 0.24
C ALA A 50 13.30 -7.80 -0.40
N LEU A 51 12.17 -7.22 -0.03
CA LEU A 51 11.57 -6.06 -0.70
C LEU A 51 11.79 -4.74 0.05
N ILE A 52 11.95 -4.77 1.38
CA ILE A 52 12.01 -3.56 2.18
C ILE A 52 13.28 -2.75 1.92
N PRO A 53 13.16 -1.47 1.49
CA PRO A 53 14.34 -0.65 1.23
C PRO A 53 15.01 -0.24 2.54
N THR A 54 16.31 0.06 2.46
CA THR A 54 17.00 0.70 3.58
C THR A 54 16.68 2.19 3.64
N PHE A 55 16.96 2.84 4.78
CA PHE A 55 16.75 4.28 4.93
C PHE A 55 17.54 5.08 3.88
N ALA A 56 18.81 4.72 3.67
CA ALA A 56 19.66 5.37 2.67
C ALA A 56 19.11 5.24 1.24
N GLN A 57 18.51 4.10 0.88
CA GLN A 57 17.86 3.94 -0.42
C GLN A 57 16.63 4.86 -0.55
N VAL A 58 15.85 5.03 0.51
CA VAL A 58 14.70 5.93 0.51
C VAL A 58 15.14 7.39 0.40
N GLU A 59 16.16 7.81 1.14
CA GLU A 59 16.71 9.17 1.02
C GLU A 59 17.23 9.47 -0.39
N GLU A 60 17.97 8.54 -0.99
CA GLU A 60 18.46 8.69 -2.36
C GLU A 60 17.31 8.75 -3.38
N THR A 61 16.26 7.94 -3.16
CA THR A 61 15.06 7.96 -4.00
C THR A 61 14.33 9.30 -3.89
N ASN A 62 14.18 9.84 -2.67
CA ASN A 62 13.58 11.15 -2.44
C ASN A 62 14.34 12.24 -3.20
N ARG A 63 15.68 12.20 -3.15
CA ARG A 63 16.56 13.13 -3.87
C ARG A 63 16.34 13.05 -5.38
N ILE A 64 16.38 11.84 -5.95
CA ILE A 64 16.19 11.61 -7.40
C ILE A 64 14.81 12.10 -7.86
N VAL A 65 13.75 11.79 -7.12
CA VAL A 65 12.39 12.23 -7.45
C VAL A 65 12.27 13.75 -7.43
N ALA A 66 12.79 14.41 -6.38
CA ALA A 66 12.72 15.86 -6.26
C ALA A 66 13.47 16.56 -7.42
N GLU A 67 14.69 16.11 -7.72
CA GLU A 67 15.47 16.63 -8.85
C GLU A 67 14.78 16.41 -10.20
N ALA A 68 14.12 15.26 -10.38
CA ALA A 68 13.39 14.95 -11.61
C ALA A 68 12.12 15.79 -11.75
N GLN A 69 11.37 16.00 -10.66
CA GLN A 69 10.18 16.86 -10.64
C GLN A 69 10.52 18.30 -11.05
N ASP A 70 11.60 18.85 -10.50
CA ASP A 70 12.07 20.19 -10.87
C ASP A 70 12.52 20.25 -12.33
N ARG A 71 13.33 19.28 -12.76
CA ARG A 71 13.90 19.24 -14.12
C ARG A 71 12.86 19.00 -15.21
N LEU A 72 11.80 18.24 -14.93
CA LEU A 72 10.79 17.80 -15.89
C LEU A 72 9.44 18.50 -15.71
N ALA A 73 9.39 19.59 -14.94
CA ALA A 73 8.19 20.39 -14.76
C ALA A 73 7.59 20.80 -16.12
N GLY A 74 6.31 20.45 -16.32
CA GLY A 74 5.59 20.68 -17.59
C GLY A 74 5.88 19.69 -18.71
N VAL A 75 6.77 18.71 -18.50
CA VAL A 75 7.09 17.61 -19.43
C VAL A 75 6.53 16.29 -18.91
N LEU A 76 6.79 15.93 -17.65
CA LEU A 76 6.34 14.69 -17.02
C LEU A 76 5.86 14.98 -15.60
N ASP A 77 4.62 14.59 -15.26
CA ASP A 77 4.13 14.65 -13.89
C ASP A 77 4.58 13.40 -13.11
N ILE A 78 5.32 13.58 -12.01
CA ILE A 78 5.82 12.47 -11.20
C ILE A 78 5.03 12.42 -9.88
N ASP A 79 4.22 11.38 -9.71
CA ASP A 79 3.53 11.07 -8.45
C ASP A 79 4.33 10.05 -7.65
N TYR A 80 4.75 10.43 -6.44
CA TYR A 80 5.64 9.61 -5.62
C TYR A 80 5.02 9.20 -4.27
N VAL A 81 4.97 7.89 -4.05
CA VAL A 81 4.50 7.28 -2.82
C VAL A 81 5.66 6.71 -2.03
N VAL A 82 6.14 7.49 -1.05
CA VAL A 82 7.14 7.08 -0.03
C VAL A 82 6.67 5.83 0.73
N PRO A 83 7.57 4.91 1.15
CA PRO A 83 7.17 3.76 1.96
C PRO A 83 6.60 4.21 3.31
N ASP A 84 5.50 3.59 3.74
CA ASP A 84 4.88 3.83 5.04
C ASP A 84 5.86 3.62 6.22
N TYR A 85 6.92 2.83 6.01
CA TYR A 85 7.96 2.52 7.01
C TYR A 85 8.82 3.68 7.47
N TYR A 86 8.79 4.79 6.73
CA TYR A 86 9.54 6.00 7.08
C TYR A 86 8.62 7.21 7.29
N ALA A 87 7.30 7.00 7.27
CA ALA A 87 6.31 8.04 7.53
C ALA A 87 5.98 8.11 9.04
N GLN A 88 5.81 9.32 9.58
CA GLN A 88 5.36 9.51 10.98
C GLN A 88 3.84 9.33 11.15
N ARG A 89 3.08 9.48 10.05
CA ARG A 89 1.63 9.35 10.00
C ARG A 89 1.23 8.51 8.78
N PRO A 90 0.18 7.69 8.88
CA PRO A 90 -0.30 6.90 7.77
C PRO A 90 -0.95 7.81 6.72
N LYS A 91 -0.87 7.41 5.45
CA LYS A 91 -1.66 8.04 4.38
C LYS A 91 -3.14 7.69 4.53
N GLN A 92 -3.99 8.56 3.99
CA GLN A 92 -5.42 8.29 3.84
C GLN A 92 -5.63 7.18 2.80
N CYS A 93 -5.67 5.93 3.23
CA CYS A 93 -5.76 4.75 2.35
C CYS A 93 -7.04 4.80 1.51
N MET A 94 -6.90 4.93 0.18
CA MET A 94 -8.03 5.02 -0.77
C MET A 94 -9.06 6.09 -0.38
N GLY A 95 -8.65 7.24 0.17
CA GLY A 95 -9.59 8.29 0.60
C GLY A 95 -10.41 7.94 1.86
N GLY A 96 -10.07 6.84 2.55
CA GLY A 96 -10.79 6.34 3.73
C GLY A 96 -11.73 5.18 3.40
N TRP A 97 -11.82 4.22 4.31
CA TRP A 97 -12.56 2.97 4.10
C TRP A 97 -14.02 3.22 3.71
N GLY A 98 -14.40 2.72 2.53
CA GLY A 98 -15.76 2.85 2.00
C GLY A 98 -16.22 4.30 1.84
N ARG A 99 -15.33 5.28 1.69
CA ARG A 99 -15.69 6.70 1.62
C ARG A 99 -15.70 7.24 0.19
N GLN A 100 -14.75 6.83 -0.64
CA GLN A 100 -14.58 7.39 -1.99
C GLN A 100 -14.56 6.32 -3.09
N PHE A 101 -13.93 5.17 -2.84
CA PHE A 101 -13.76 4.11 -3.84
C PHE A 101 -14.40 2.80 -3.40
N PHE A 102 -14.76 1.99 -4.40
CA PHE A 102 -15.01 0.56 -4.24
C PHE A 102 -14.37 -0.19 -5.42
N ASN A 103 -14.12 -1.48 -5.23
CA ASN A 103 -13.69 -2.40 -6.28
C ASN A 103 -14.77 -3.47 -6.50
N ILE A 104 -14.88 -4.00 -7.72
CA ILE A 104 -15.71 -5.19 -8.02
C ILE A 104 -14.77 -6.28 -8.51
N SER A 105 -14.65 -7.36 -7.75
CA SER A 105 -13.81 -8.49 -8.13
C SER A 105 -14.40 -9.23 -9.35
N PRO A 106 -13.62 -10.05 -10.07
CA PRO A 106 -14.15 -10.87 -11.18
C PRO A 106 -15.27 -11.84 -10.75
N ALA A 107 -15.34 -12.21 -9.47
CA ALA A 107 -16.42 -13.01 -8.91
C ALA A 107 -17.71 -12.19 -8.65
N GLY A 108 -17.65 -10.86 -8.80
CA GLY A 108 -18.74 -9.92 -8.58
C GLY A 108 -18.80 -9.33 -7.17
N LYS A 109 -17.87 -9.68 -6.26
CA LYS A 109 -17.85 -9.13 -4.89
C LYS A 109 -17.50 -7.64 -4.93
N VAL A 110 -18.22 -6.83 -4.17
CA VAL A 110 -17.96 -5.40 -4.03
C VAL A 110 -17.14 -5.17 -2.77
N LEU A 111 -15.99 -4.52 -2.90
CA LEU A 111 -14.97 -4.41 -1.87
C LEU A 111 -14.66 -2.93 -1.55
N PRO A 112 -14.49 -2.54 -0.28
CA PRO A 112 -14.10 -1.17 0.09
C PRO A 112 -12.68 -0.77 -0.37
N CYS A 113 -11.81 -1.75 -0.63
CA CYS A 113 -10.49 -1.56 -1.22
C CYS A 113 -10.02 -2.87 -1.89
N HIS A 114 -8.93 -2.81 -2.66
CA HIS A 114 -8.43 -3.99 -3.41
C HIS A 114 -8.05 -5.18 -2.51
N ALA A 115 -7.56 -4.91 -1.29
CA ALA A 115 -7.08 -5.93 -0.37
C ALA A 115 -8.08 -6.25 0.75
N ALA A 116 -9.34 -5.80 0.65
CA ALA A 116 -10.31 -5.99 1.73
C ALA A 116 -10.52 -7.48 2.08
N GLU A 117 -10.45 -8.37 1.09
CA GLU A 117 -10.56 -9.82 1.30
C GLU A 117 -9.38 -10.43 2.09
N SER A 118 -8.31 -9.67 2.36
CA SER A 118 -7.27 -10.13 3.29
C SER A 118 -7.70 -10.04 4.76
N ILE A 119 -8.77 -9.31 5.06
CA ILE A 119 -9.32 -9.22 6.41
C ILE A 119 -10.22 -10.44 6.63
N THR A 120 -9.70 -11.39 7.41
CA THR A 120 -10.43 -12.63 7.71
C THR A 120 -11.65 -12.35 8.59
N GLY A 121 -12.75 -13.07 8.33
CA GLY A 121 -14.01 -12.91 9.07
C GLY A 121 -14.94 -11.80 8.58
N MET A 122 -14.65 -11.16 7.44
CA MET A 122 -15.54 -10.20 6.80
C MET A 122 -16.20 -10.81 5.56
N GLU A 123 -17.53 -10.67 5.47
CA GLU A 123 -18.31 -11.11 4.32
C GLU A 123 -18.62 -9.94 3.39
N PHE A 124 -18.45 -10.14 2.08
CA PHE A 124 -18.63 -9.11 1.07
C PHE A 124 -19.79 -9.43 0.15
N ASP A 125 -20.72 -8.47 0.01
CA ASP A 125 -21.84 -8.56 -0.92
C ASP A 125 -21.38 -8.58 -2.39
N SER A 126 -22.20 -9.16 -3.27
CA SER A 126 -21.89 -9.30 -4.69
C SER A 126 -22.98 -8.68 -5.57
N VAL A 127 -22.57 -8.08 -6.69
CA VAL A 127 -23.48 -7.58 -7.74
C VAL A 127 -24.24 -8.70 -8.45
N ARG A 128 -23.82 -9.96 -8.27
CA ARG A 128 -24.55 -11.14 -8.75
C ARG A 128 -25.64 -11.60 -7.78
N GLY A 129 -25.69 -11.01 -6.59
CA GLY A 129 -26.74 -11.25 -5.61
C GLY A 129 -28.01 -10.47 -5.91
N ASN A 130 -28.86 -10.34 -4.90
CA ASN A 130 -30.15 -9.61 -4.99
C ASN A 130 -30.06 -8.14 -4.53
N LYS A 131 -28.86 -7.62 -4.24
CA LYS A 131 -28.62 -6.26 -3.75
C LYS A 131 -28.07 -5.37 -4.85
N SER A 132 -28.54 -4.12 -4.91
CA SER A 132 -27.98 -3.12 -5.83
C SER A 132 -26.64 -2.59 -5.34
N ILE A 133 -25.79 -2.08 -6.24
CA ILE A 133 -24.51 -1.45 -5.89
C ILE A 133 -24.71 -0.32 -4.86
N ARG A 134 -25.75 0.49 -5.04
CA ARG A 134 -26.10 1.56 -4.09
C ARG A 134 -26.43 0.99 -2.71
N TRP A 135 -27.23 -0.07 -2.64
CA TRP A 135 -27.54 -0.70 -1.36
C TRP A 135 -26.28 -1.21 -0.67
N ILE A 136 -25.39 -1.88 -1.42
CA ILE A 136 -24.13 -2.40 -0.89
C ILE A 136 -23.26 -1.26 -0.36
N TRP A 137 -23.12 -0.18 -1.13
CA TRP A 137 -22.35 1.00 -0.72
C TRP A 137 -22.91 1.63 0.55
N ASP A 138 -24.22 1.86 0.63
CA ASP A 138 -24.83 2.59 1.74
C ASP A 138 -24.99 1.71 2.99
N ASN A 139 -25.30 0.42 2.84
CA ASN A 139 -25.85 -0.41 3.93
C ASN A 139 -25.06 -1.69 4.25
N SER A 140 -24.15 -2.15 3.39
CA SER A 140 -23.46 -3.41 3.69
C SER A 140 -22.58 -3.29 4.94
N GLU A 141 -22.52 -4.37 5.72
CA GLU A 141 -21.72 -4.42 6.94
C GLU A 141 -20.24 -4.20 6.64
N ALA A 142 -19.70 -4.83 5.60
CA ALA A 142 -18.31 -4.67 5.20
C ALA A 142 -17.92 -3.22 4.88
N PHE A 143 -18.77 -2.47 4.17
CA PHE A 143 -18.49 -1.07 3.88
C PHE A 143 -18.59 -0.19 5.12
N ASN A 144 -19.53 -0.47 6.02
CA ASN A 144 -19.77 0.35 7.21
C ASN A 144 -18.88 -0.02 8.41
N ALA A 145 -18.23 -1.19 8.41
CA ALA A 145 -17.40 -1.69 9.52
C ALA A 145 -16.34 -0.69 9.99
N TYR A 146 -15.67 -0.01 9.05
CA TYR A 146 -14.62 0.98 9.33
C TYR A 146 -14.87 2.33 8.66
N ARG A 147 -16.13 2.63 8.30
CA ARG A 147 -16.49 3.92 7.70
C ARG A 147 -16.66 4.99 8.79
N GLY A 148 -16.13 6.18 8.52
CA GLY A 148 -16.17 7.29 9.48
C GLY A 148 -15.22 7.03 10.67
N THR A 149 -15.55 7.59 11.84
CA THR A 149 -14.67 7.56 13.02
C THR A 149 -15.24 6.84 14.24
N GLY A 150 -16.52 6.42 14.19
CA GLY A 150 -17.22 5.85 15.35
C GLY A 150 -16.67 4.50 15.84
N TRP A 151 -16.00 3.75 14.96
CA TRP A 151 -15.40 2.44 15.24
C TRP A 151 -14.01 2.54 15.89
N MET A 152 -13.38 3.71 15.86
CA MET A 152 -11.95 3.84 16.16
C MET A 152 -11.65 3.59 17.64
N PRO A 153 -10.61 2.78 17.96
CA PRO A 153 -10.09 2.66 19.31
C PRO A 153 -9.16 3.83 19.66
N GLU A 154 -8.70 3.89 20.91
CA GLU A 154 -7.56 4.76 21.25
C GLU A 154 -6.26 4.26 20.57
N PRO A 155 -5.34 5.16 20.19
CA PRO A 155 -5.40 6.62 20.34
C PRO A 155 -6.23 7.35 19.27
N CYS A 156 -6.71 6.66 18.22
CA CYS A 156 -7.40 7.29 17.09
C CYS A 156 -8.70 7.99 17.51
N LYS A 157 -9.44 7.41 18.46
CA LYS A 157 -10.72 7.94 18.94
C LYS A 157 -10.62 9.38 19.45
N SER A 158 -9.56 9.69 20.19
CA SER A 158 -9.27 11.02 20.74
C SER A 158 -8.30 11.85 19.90
N CYS A 159 -7.79 11.31 18.79
CA CYS A 159 -6.80 11.98 17.95
C CYS A 159 -7.42 13.12 17.12
N GLU A 160 -6.70 14.23 17.01
CA GLU A 160 -7.04 15.38 16.15
C GLU A 160 -7.07 15.04 14.65
N PHE A 161 -6.32 14.01 14.22
CA PHE A 161 -6.18 13.63 12.81
C PHE A 161 -7.16 12.56 12.33
N LYS A 162 -8.08 12.09 13.20
CA LYS A 162 -8.97 10.96 12.88
C LYS A 162 -9.90 11.19 11.69
N GLU A 163 -10.19 12.44 11.33
CA GLU A 163 -10.97 12.80 10.13
C GLU A 163 -10.10 13.17 8.92
N VAL A 164 -8.78 13.15 9.09
CA VAL A 164 -7.80 13.43 8.04
C VAL A 164 -7.31 12.11 7.44
N ASP A 165 -6.75 11.23 8.27
CA ASP A 165 -6.17 9.96 7.81
C ASP A 165 -7.11 8.75 7.98
N PHE A 166 -8.22 8.93 8.69
CA PHE A 166 -9.20 7.89 9.01
C PHE A 166 -8.57 6.66 9.68
N GLY A 167 -7.52 6.87 10.48
CA GLY A 167 -6.81 5.82 11.19
C GLY A 167 -5.83 5.03 10.32
N GLY A 168 -5.68 5.36 9.04
CA GLY A 168 -4.79 4.66 8.10
C GLY A 168 -5.40 3.40 7.48
N CYS A 169 -4.54 2.49 6.99
CA CYS A 169 -4.92 1.31 6.24
C CYS A 169 -5.43 0.16 7.13
N ARG A 170 -6.68 -0.28 6.92
CA ARG A 170 -7.30 -1.38 7.68
C ARG A 170 -6.70 -2.74 7.33
N CYS A 171 -6.32 -2.96 6.07
CA CYS A 171 -5.66 -4.18 5.62
C CYS A 171 -4.24 -4.30 6.23
N GLN A 172 -3.52 -3.19 6.34
CA GLN A 172 -2.20 -3.15 6.98
C GLN A 172 -2.33 -3.41 8.50
N ALA A 173 -3.27 -2.75 9.16
CA ALA A 173 -3.57 -3.01 10.58
C ALA A 173 -3.88 -4.49 10.83
N HIS A 174 -4.77 -5.11 10.04
CA HIS A 174 -5.05 -6.53 10.18
C HIS A 174 -3.81 -7.42 9.95
N ALA A 175 -3.07 -7.16 8.88
CA ALA A 175 -1.91 -7.99 8.51
C ALA A 175 -0.78 -7.93 9.55
N LEU A 176 -0.60 -6.79 10.22
CA LEU A 176 0.50 -6.56 11.14
C LEU A 176 0.12 -6.74 12.61
N THR A 177 -1.16 -6.59 12.97
CA THR A 177 -1.63 -6.63 14.36
C THR A 177 -2.70 -7.69 14.61
N GLY A 178 -3.14 -8.42 13.57
CA GLY A 178 -4.21 -9.41 13.64
C GLY A 178 -5.64 -8.84 13.66
N SER A 179 -5.82 -7.51 13.69
CA SER A 179 -7.15 -6.89 13.75
C SER A 179 -7.21 -5.62 12.89
N ALA A 180 -8.17 -5.56 11.97
CA ALA A 180 -8.42 -4.37 11.15
C ALA A 180 -8.99 -3.20 11.97
N GLY A 181 -9.48 -3.45 13.19
CA GLY A 181 -9.94 -2.41 14.10
C GLY A 181 -8.82 -1.66 14.81
N ASN A 182 -7.58 -2.15 14.79
CA ASN A 182 -6.47 -1.52 15.49
C ASN A 182 -5.92 -0.30 14.72
N THR A 183 -5.26 0.59 15.45
CA THR A 183 -4.48 1.69 14.86
C THR A 183 -3.44 1.15 13.87
N ASP A 184 -3.39 1.73 12.67
CA ASP A 184 -2.37 1.36 11.69
C ASP A 184 -0.97 1.54 12.28
N PRO A 185 -0.12 0.50 12.33
CA PRO A 185 1.24 0.60 12.84
C PRO A 185 2.09 1.68 12.17
N ALA A 186 1.83 2.04 10.91
CA ALA A 186 2.53 3.15 10.24
C ALA A 186 2.40 4.49 11.01
N CYS A 187 1.37 4.65 11.84
CA CYS A 187 1.26 5.77 12.75
C CYS A 187 2.24 5.63 13.92
N ALA A 188 3.07 6.65 14.17
CA ALA A 188 3.96 6.69 15.33
C ALA A 188 3.22 6.63 16.69
N LYS A 189 1.92 6.95 16.72
CA LYS A 189 1.08 6.83 17.92
C LYS A 189 0.58 5.40 18.17
N SER A 190 0.77 4.46 17.23
CA SER A 190 0.39 3.06 17.42
C SER A 190 1.27 2.41 18.48
N PRO A 191 0.70 1.65 19.45
CA PRO A 191 1.50 0.95 20.47
C PRO A 191 2.42 -0.11 19.86
N LEU A 192 2.13 -0.60 18.66
CA LEU A 192 2.93 -1.60 17.95
C LEU A 192 3.93 -1.00 16.96
N HIS A 193 3.98 0.34 16.83
CA HIS A 193 4.89 1.01 15.89
C HIS A 193 6.34 0.62 16.16
N ALA A 194 6.87 0.89 17.35
CA ALA A 194 8.28 0.62 17.66
C ALA A 194 8.68 -0.85 17.41
N GLN A 195 7.82 -1.81 17.76
CA GLN A 195 8.08 -3.23 17.56
C GLN A 195 8.13 -3.60 16.06
N ILE A 196 7.15 -3.16 15.27
CA ILE A 196 7.03 -3.53 13.86
C ILE A 196 8.13 -2.88 13.03
N PHE A 197 8.43 -1.60 13.26
CA PHE A 197 9.42 -0.86 12.45
C PHE A 197 10.86 -1.18 12.85
N SER A 198 11.15 -1.54 14.12
CA SER A 198 12.47 -2.05 14.50
C SER A 198 12.78 -3.41 13.85
N GLN A 199 11.79 -4.30 13.78
CA GLN A 199 11.92 -5.56 13.05
C GLN A 199 12.18 -5.29 11.56
N ALA A 200 11.43 -4.38 10.96
CA ALA A 200 11.55 -4.02 9.55
C ALA A 200 12.94 -3.44 9.21
N ALA A 201 13.49 -2.57 10.07
CA ALA A 201 14.86 -2.06 9.92
C ALA A 201 15.90 -3.19 10.00
N THR A 202 15.76 -4.10 10.98
CA THR A 202 16.64 -5.25 11.12
C THR A 202 16.58 -6.18 9.89
N GLU A 203 15.38 -6.34 9.32
CA GLU A 203 15.15 -7.11 8.10
C GLU A 203 15.76 -6.45 6.87
N ALA A 204 15.72 -5.12 6.79
CA ALA A 204 16.42 -4.38 5.75
C ALA A 204 17.95 -4.57 5.84
N ASP A 205 18.53 -4.59 7.04
CA ASP A 205 19.98 -4.75 7.19
C ASP A 205 20.44 -6.20 6.95
N ASN A 206 19.59 -7.19 7.22
CA ASN A 206 19.89 -8.62 7.08
C ASN A 206 19.15 -9.28 5.90
N ALA A 207 18.86 -8.52 4.85
CA ALA A 207 17.98 -8.95 3.77
C ALA A 207 18.44 -10.27 3.13
N LYS A 208 17.46 -11.12 2.83
CA LYS A 208 17.63 -12.28 1.95
C LYS A 208 17.06 -11.90 0.60
N ASP A 209 17.84 -12.05 -0.46
CA ASP A 209 17.41 -11.63 -1.80
C ASP A 209 16.44 -12.62 -2.48
N ARG A 210 16.13 -13.75 -1.81
CA ARG A 210 15.26 -14.79 -2.35
C ARG A 210 13.79 -14.42 -2.26
N PHE A 211 13.06 -14.65 -3.34
CA PHE A 211 11.61 -14.49 -3.38
C PHE A 211 10.85 -15.79 -3.14
N LEU A 212 9.69 -15.68 -2.51
CA LEU A 212 8.60 -16.63 -2.59
C LEU A 212 7.68 -16.22 -3.75
N TYR A 213 7.75 -16.94 -4.86
CA TYR A 213 6.91 -16.70 -6.02
C TYR A 213 5.52 -17.30 -5.81
N ARG A 214 4.48 -16.51 -6.12
CA ARG A 214 3.08 -16.94 -6.03
C ARG A 214 2.78 -18.01 -7.08
N ASN A 215 2.09 -19.08 -6.67
CA ASN A 215 1.53 -20.11 -7.53
C ASN A 215 0.19 -20.62 -6.95
N PHE A 216 -0.43 -21.60 -7.60
CA PHE A 216 -1.70 -22.19 -7.15
C PHE A 216 -1.60 -22.98 -5.84
N SER A 217 -0.39 -23.39 -5.41
CA SER A 217 -0.16 -24.16 -4.17
C SER A 217 0.24 -23.28 -2.97
N GLY A 218 0.16 -21.95 -3.08
CA GLY A 218 0.49 -21.06 -1.96
C GLY A 218 1.94 -20.58 -1.92
N GLY A 219 2.71 -20.86 -2.97
CA GLY A 219 4.00 -20.26 -3.31
C GLY A 219 5.17 -21.25 -3.34
N ASN A 220 6.20 -20.95 -4.14
CA ASN A 220 7.48 -21.67 -4.17
C ASN A 220 8.63 -20.69 -3.98
N TRP A 221 9.60 -21.07 -3.16
CA TRP A 221 10.83 -20.29 -3.03
C TRP A 221 11.61 -20.34 -4.34
N GLU A 222 12.21 -19.21 -4.69
CA GLU A 222 13.22 -19.11 -5.73
C GLU A 222 14.29 -20.18 -5.51
N LEU A 223 14.60 -20.91 -6.57
CA LEU A 223 15.66 -21.93 -6.53
C LEU A 223 16.98 -21.24 -6.18
N GLU A 224 17.81 -21.91 -5.39
CA GLU A 224 19.15 -21.38 -5.17
C GLU A 224 19.89 -21.30 -6.50
N PRO A 225 20.68 -20.24 -6.74
CA PRO A 225 21.55 -20.19 -7.90
C PRO A 225 22.36 -21.49 -7.94
N VAL A 226 22.24 -22.23 -9.04
CA VAL A 226 23.12 -23.37 -9.27
C VAL A 226 24.51 -22.76 -9.46
N GLY A 227 25.38 -22.97 -8.47
CA GLY A 227 26.74 -22.40 -8.45
C GLY A 227 27.60 -22.84 -9.61
#